data_AF-A0A5A7RV79-F1
#
_entry.id   AF-A0A5A7RV79-F1
#
_cell.length_a   1.000
_cell.length_b   1.000
_cell.length_c   1.000
_cell.angle_alpha   90.00
_cell.angle_beta   90.00
_cell.angle_gamma   90.00
#
_symmetry.space_group_name_H-M   'P 1'
#
loop_
_entity.id
_entity.type
_entity.pdbx_description
1 polymer ?
#
loop_
_entity_poly.entity_id
_entity_poly.type
_entity_poly.pdbx_seq_one_letter_code
_entity_poly.pdbx_strand_id
1 'polypeptide(L)'
;MNELKNLEGAIKNGDTYRALKIASTLKKEGVFRGNVIFDLIRDYGSRDMSSYGNLGLNDTNFTLKNMMCFVVGYGDALFAYPMDLLAIFLIVLLLGWMPLGIILVLAYSALWMYFSHLIPVRFILPITLIGINKGGITTMGLKGVQKIEGRENESVSGMLIGFSGIVVNVFLLPKNDREMSAPFFCLGTSIMAYEKVN
;
A
#
# COMPACT_ATOMS: atom_id res chain seq x y z
N MET A 1 39.98 -20.52 1.99
CA MET A 1 39.36 -20.85 0.68
C MET A 1 38.03 -21.60 0.81
N ASN A 2 37.90 -22.59 1.71
CA ASN A 2 36.60 -23.27 1.96
C ASN A 2 35.50 -22.34 2.48
N GLU A 3 35.81 -21.40 3.37
CA GLU A 3 34.82 -20.47 3.94
C GLU A 3 34.20 -19.52 2.92
N LEU A 4 34.96 -19.06 1.92
CA LEU A 4 34.41 -18.25 0.81
C LEU A 4 33.47 -19.06 -0.08
N LYS A 5 33.80 -20.33 -0.35
CA LYS A 5 32.94 -21.24 -1.10
C LYS A 5 31.66 -21.58 -0.32
N ASN A 6 31.76 -21.70 1.00
CA ASN A 6 30.61 -21.90 1.88
C ASN A 6 29.73 -20.63 1.96
N LEU A 7 30.34 -19.44 1.93
CA LEU A 7 29.61 -18.18 1.87
C LEU A 7 28.83 -18.04 0.56
N GLU A 8 29.47 -18.32 -0.58
CA GLU A 8 28.82 -18.31 -1.89
C GLU A 8 27.65 -19.31 -1.93
N GLY A 9 27.85 -20.52 -1.39
CA GLY A 9 26.78 -21.51 -1.27
C GLY A 9 25.63 -21.06 -0.37
N ALA A 10 25.91 -20.41 0.76
CA ALA A 10 24.88 -19.88 1.65
C ALA A 10 24.08 -18.74 1.00
N ILE A 11 24.73 -17.86 0.24
CA ILE A 11 24.08 -16.79 -0.52
C ILE A 11 23.21 -17.37 -1.65
N LYS A 12 23.71 -18.34 -2.42
CA LYS A 12 22.95 -19.01 -3.50
C LYS A 12 21.72 -19.76 -2.98
N ASN A 13 21.77 -20.26 -1.75
CA ASN A 13 20.69 -21.03 -1.13
C ASN A 13 19.72 -20.15 -0.31
N GLY A 14 19.87 -18.81 -0.32
CA GLY A 14 19.00 -17.89 0.43
C GLY A 14 19.16 -17.95 1.96
N ASP A 15 20.13 -18.70 2.48
CA ASP A 15 20.36 -18.89 3.92
C ASP A 15 21.14 -17.68 4.50
N THR A 16 20.40 -16.59 4.64
CA THR A 16 20.91 -15.27 5.08
C THR A 16 21.57 -15.35 6.46
N TYR A 17 21.03 -16.16 7.38
CA TYR A 17 21.59 -16.33 8.73
C TYR A 17 22.96 -17.00 8.68
N ARG A 18 23.09 -18.08 7.90
CA ARG A 18 24.36 -18.77 7.71
C ARG A 18 25.37 -17.92 6.96
N ALA A 19 24.93 -17.15 5.96
CA ALA A 19 25.78 -16.22 5.21
C ALA A 19 26.35 -15.12 6.12
N LEU A 20 25.53 -14.50 6.99
CA LEU A 20 25.99 -13.49 7.94
C LEU A 20 26.97 -14.06 8.98
N LYS A 21 26.73 -15.30 9.44
CA LYS A 21 27.63 -15.98 10.37
C LYS A 21 29.01 -16.22 9.74
N ILE A 22 29.05 -16.74 8.51
CA ILE A 22 30.31 -16.97 7.77
C ILE A 22 31.02 -15.64 7.46
N ALA A 23 30.29 -14.61 7.04
CA ALA A 23 30.83 -13.28 6.81
C ALA A 23 31.44 -12.65 8.08
N SER A 24 30.87 -12.92 9.26
CA SER A 24 31.41 -12.48 10.54
C SER A 24 32.76 -13.15 10.87
N THR A 25 32.90 -14.43 10.55
CA THR A 25 34.16 -15.18 10.71
C THR A 25 35.22 -14.64 9.75
N LEU A 26 34.88 -14.46 8.47
CA LEU A 26 35.79 -13.93 7.44
C LEU A 26 36.22 -12.48 7.72
N LYS A 27 35.37 -11.66 8.35
CA LYS A 27 35.75 -10.33 8.82
C LYS A 27 36.76 -10.41 9.98
N LYS A 28 36.56 -11.32 10.94
CA LYS A 28 37.51 -11.54 12.04
C LYS A 28 38.86 -12.04 11.54
N GLU A 29 38.87 -12.82 10.45
CA GLU A 29 40.08 -13.28 9.76
C GLU A 29 40.72 -12.21 8.85
N GLY A 30 40.14 -11.00 8.78
CA GLY A 30 40.69 -9.89 8.00
C GLY A 30 40.48 -9.98 6.48
N VAL A 31 39.69 -10.95 6.02
CA VAL A 31 39.41 -11.18 4.58
C VAL A 31 38.55 -10.05 4.02
N PHE A 32 37.58 -9.55 4.79
CA PHE A 32 36.75 -8.40 4.41
C PHE A 32 37.16 -7.15 5.19
N ARG A 33 37.47 -6.08 4.44
CA ARG A 33 37.68 -4.75 5.02
C ARG A 33 36.33 -4.01 5.03
N GLY A 34 35.77 -3.81 6.22
CA GLY A 34 34.53 -3.05 6.41
C GLY A 34 33.25 -3.89 6.44
N ASN A 35 32.10 -3.21 6.32
CA ASN A 35 30.76 -3.80 6.48
C ASN A 35 30.05 -4.11 5.15
N VAL A 36 30.69 -3.82 4.01
CA VAL A 36 30.08 -3.90 2.67
C VAL A 36 29.48 -5.29 2.38
N ILE A 37 30.13 -6.37 2.83
CA ILE A 37 29.64 -7.73 2.63
C ILE A 37 28.34 -8.02 3.40
N PHE A 38 28.15 -7.41 4.57
CA PHE A 38 26.93 -7.59 5.37
C PHE A 38 25.76 -6.83 4.75
N ASP A 39 26.02 -5.64 4.19
CA ASP A 39 25.01 -4.88 3.45
C ASP A 39 24.58 -5.64 2.18
N LEU A 40 25.54 -6.20 1.43
CA LEU A 40 25.26 -7.04 0.26
C LEU A 40 24.45 -8.30 0.58
N ILE A 41 24.78 -9.01 1.66
CA ILE A 41 24.03 -10.21 2.09
C ILE A 41 22.60 -9.83 2.49
N ARG A 42 22.43 -8.70 3.19
CA ARG A 42 21.12 -8.21 3.59
C ARG A 42 20.29 -7.82 2.37
N ASP A 43 20.86 -7.07 1.43
CA ASP A 43 20.19 -6.67 0.18
C ASP A 43 19.76 -7.89 -0.66
N TYR A 44 20.66 -8.88 -0.79
CA TYR A 44 20.38 -10.10 -1.56
C TYR A 44 19.33 -10.99 -0.89
N GLY A 45 19.39 -11.15 0.44
CA GLY A 45 18.38 -11.90 1.21
C GLY A 45 16.98 -11.27 1.13
N SER A 46 16.89 -9.93 1.11
CA SER A 46 15.61 -9.24 0.90
C SER A 46 15.04 -9.35 -0.51
N ARG A 47 15.86 -9.67 -1.53
CA ARG A 47 15.41 -9.92 -2.90
C ARG A 47 14.79 -11.30 -3.12
N ASP A 48 15.10 -12.28 -2.26
CA ASP A 48 14.56 -13.64 -2.38
C ASP A 48 13.32 -13.84 -1.48
N MET A 49 13.23 -13.05 -0.39
CA MET A 49 12.07 -13.04 0.50
C MET A 49 10.84 -12.33 -0.10
N SER A 50 11.00 -11.61 -1.22
CA SER A 50 9.89 -11.13 -2.05
C SER A 50 9.19 -12.24 -2.84
N SER A 51 9.78 -13.45 -2.92
CA SER A 51 9.24 -14.56 -3.71
C SER A 51 8.12 -15.35 -3.01
N TYR A 52 7.98 -15.25 -1.68
CA TYR A 52 6.93 -15.96 -0.92
C TYR A 52 5.69 -15.12 -0.56
N GLY A 53 5.60 -13.88 -1.05
CA GLY A 53 4.42 -13.00 -0.89
C GLY A 53 3.63 -12.79 -2.19
N ASN A 54 3.96 -13.53 -3.25
CA ASN A 54 3.44 -13.30 -4.60
C ASN A 54 2.06 -13.93 -4.79
N LEU A 55 1.06 -13.39 -4.08
CA LEU A 55 -0.33 -13.39 -4.54
C LEU A 55 -0.43 -12.46 -5.76
N GLY A 56 0.07 -12.91 -6.92
CA GLY A 56 -0.34 -12.44 -8.26
C GLY A 56 -0.45 -10.92 -8.52
N LEU A 57 0.37 -10.08 -7.89
CA LEU A 57 0.37 -8.61 -8.08
C LEU A 57 1.73 -8.09 -8.55
N ASN A 58 2.43 -8.90 -9.36
CA ASN A 58 3.82 -8.68 -9.77
C ASN A 58 4.06 -7.50 -10.74
N ASP A 59 3.03 -6.70 -11.04
CA ASP A 59 3.12 -5.48 -11.84
C ASP A 59 2.69 -4.21 -11.07
N THR A 60 2.55 -4.32 -9.75
CA THR A 60 2.11 -3.18 -8.93
C THR A 60 3.26 -2.79 -7.99
N ASN A 61 3.80 -1.57 -8.15
CA ASN A 61 4.90 -0.99 -7.34
C ASN A 61 4.53 -0.76 -5.86
N PHE A 62 3.72 -1.62 -5.25
CA PHE A 62 3.26 -1.51 -3.87
C PHE A 62 4.18 -2.28 -2.92
N THR A 63 4.82 -1.55 -2.01
CA THR A 63 5.67 -2.08 -0.96
C THR A 63 4.86 -2.25 0.33
N LEU A 64 4.91 -3.45 0.93
CA LEU A 64 4.23 -3.75 2.20
C LEU A 64 4.87 -2.98 3.35
N LYS A 65 4.16 -1.98 3.89
CA LYS A 65 4.59 -1.17 5.04
C LYS A 65 4.32 -1.85 6.36
N ASN A 66 3.12 -2.37 6.57
CA ASN A 66 2.75 -2.94 7.88
C ASN A 66 1.71 -4.06 7.78
N MET A 67 1.62 -4.85 8.86
CA MET A 67 0.68 -5.95 9.03
C MET A 67 0.04 -5.88 10.41
N MET A 68 -1.23 -6.30 10.51
CA MET A 68 -2.06 -6.27 11.73
C MET A 68 -1.87 -4.95 12.49
N CYS A 69 -2.16 -3.85 11.81
CA CYS A 69 -1.77 -2.53 12.22
C CYS A 69 -2.96 -1.67 12.63
N PHE A 70 -2.77 -0.87 13.67
CA PHE A 70 -3.59 0.30 13.92
C PHE A 70 -3.24 1.37 12.90
N VAL A 71 -4.25 2.05 12.37
CA VAL A 71 -4.13 3.02 11.29
C VAL A 71 -4.71 4.34 11.79
N VAL A 72 -3.93 5.41 11.69
CA VAL A 72 -4.40 6.78 11.93
C VAL A 72 -3.86 7.68 10.84
N GLY A 73 -4.71 8.51 10.25
CA GLY A 73 -4.31 9.38 9.16
C GLY A 73 -5.15 10.63 9.08
N TYR A 74 -4.55 11.70 8.58
CA TYR A 74 -5.21 12.96 8.31
C TYR A 74 -4.51 13.67 7.16
N GLY A 75 -5.26 14.52 6.46
CA GLY A 75 -4.71 15.33 5.38
C GLY A 75 -5.71 15.51 4.26
N ASP A 76 -5.22 15.51 3.03
CA ASP A 76 -5.97 15.63 1.80
C ASP A 76 -5.71 14.37 0.95
N ALA A 77 -6.73 13.52 0.81
CA ALA A 77 -6.61 12.27 0.09
C ALA A 77 -7.91 11.85 -0.59
N LEU A 78 -7.75 11.25 -1.77
CA LEU A 78 -8.83 10.63 -2.51
C LEU A 78 -8.88 9.14 -2.18
N PHE A 79 -10.06 8.67 -1.78
CA PHE A 79 -10.31 7.28 -1.50
C PHE A 79 -11.07 6.66 -2.67
N ALA A 80 -10.51 5.61 -3.25
CA ALA A 80 -11.16 4.81 -4.27
C ALA A 80 -11.52 3.44 -3.70
N TYR A 81 -12.78 3.06 -3.89
CA TYR A 81 -13.35 1.88 -3.28
C TYR A 81 -13.73 0.87 -4.36
N PRO A 82 -13.16 -0.34 -4.35
CA PRO A 82 -13.53 -1.38 -5.31
C PRO A 82 -15.01 -1.76 -5.29
N MET A 83 -15.70 -1.55 -4.17
CA MET A 83 -17.15 -1.74 -4.09
C MET A 83 -17.93 -0.78 -5.00
N ASP A 84 -17.42 0.43 -5.25
CA ASP A 84 -18.05 1.37 -6.18
C ASP A 84 -17.95 0.86 -7.62
N LEU A 85 -16.81 0.25 -7.99
CA LEU A 85 -16.63 -0.41 -9.28
C LEU A 85 -17.59 -1.58 -9.48
N LEU A 86 -17.78 -2.40 -8.43
CA LEU A 86 -18.72 -3.53 -8.48
C LEU A 86 -20.17 -3.04 -8.61
N ALA A 87 -20.53 -1.96 -7.91
CA ALA A 87 -21.86 -1.36 -8.04
C ALA A 87 -22.10 -0.79 -9.44
N ILE A 88 -21.14 -0.06 -10.01
CA ILE A 88 -21.23 0.46 -11.38
C ILE A 88 -21.33 -0.68 -12.39
N PHE A 89 -20.56 -1.75 -12.23
CA PHE A 89 -20.65 -2.93 -13.08
C PHE A 89 -22.05 -3.56 -13.05
N LEU A 90 -22.66 -3.69 -11.87
CA LEU A 90 -24.03 -4.19 -11.72
C LEU A 90 -25.06 -3.27 -12.39
N ILE A 91 -24.89 -1.95 -12.27
CA ILE A 91 -25.75 -0.95 -12.93
C ILE A 91 -25.69 -1.14 -14.45
N VAL A 92 -24.48 -1.26 -15.01
CA VAL A 92 -24.27 -1.51 -16.44
C VAL A 92 -24.90 -2.84 -16.86
N LEU A 93 -24.69 -3.90 -16.10
CA LEU A 93 -25.19 -5.24 -16.43
C LEU A 93 -26.72 -5.33 -16.41
N LEU A 94 -27.37 -4.62 -15.48
CA LEU A 94 -28.84 -4.63 -15.36
C LEU A 94 -29.53 -3.67 -16.33
N LEU A 95 -28.96 -2.48 -16.54
CA LEU A 95 -29.66 -1.38 -17.23
C LEU A 95 -29.12 -1.14 -18.64
N GLY A 96 -27.90 -1.59 -18.95
CA GLY A 96 -27.23 -1.32 -20.22
C GLY A 96 -27.93 -1.94 -21.44
N TRP A 97 -28.73 -2.98 -21.25
CA TRP A 97 -29.46 -3.69 -22.31
C TRP A 97 -30.81 -3.04 -22.65
N MET A 98 -31.29 -2.10 -21.84
CA MET A 98 -32.57 -1.44 -22.06
C MET A 98 -32.47 -0.40 -23.18
N PRO A 99 -33.56 -0.12 -23.92
CA PRO A 99 -33.61 1.07 -24.78
C PRO A 99 -33.39 2.33 -23.93
N LEU A 100 -32.50 3.23 -24.37
CA LEU A 100 -31.95 4.36 -23.58
C LEU A 100 -31.12 3.95 -22.34
N GLY A 101 -30.72 2.68 -22.23
CA GLY A 101 -29.97 2.13 -21.10
C GLY A 101 -28.68 2.88 -20.80
N ILE A 102 -27.99 3.42 -21.80
CA ILE A 102 -26.77 4.22 -21.63
C ILE A 102 -27.04 5.47 -20.76
N ILE A 103 -28.14 6.19 -21.00
CA ILE A 103 -28.50 7.40 -20.23
C ILE A 103 -28.84 6.99 -18.79
N LEU A 104 -29.57 5.89 -18.64
CA LEU A 104 -29.97 5.35 -17.35
C LEU A 104 -28.75 4.93 -16.52
N VAL A 105 -27.82 4.19 -17.14
CA VAL A 105 -26.54 3.77 -16.56
C VAL A 105 -25.74 4.98 -16.10
N LEU A 106 -25.65 6.02 -16.92
CA LEU A 106 -24.89 7.23 -16.60
C LEU A 106 -25.52 7.98 -15.42
N ALA A 107 -26.85 8.13 -15.42
CA ALA A 107 -27.59 8.76 -14.34
C ALA A 107 -27.45 8.00 -13.01
N TYR A 108 -27.66 6.67 -13.02
CA TYR A 108 -27.55 5.85 -11.81
C TYR A 108 -26.11 5.71 -11.32
N SER A 109 -25.11 5.67 -12.20
CA SER A 109 -23.70 5.63 -11.80
C SER A 109 -23.27 6.94 -11.14
N ALA A 110 -23.69 8.08 -11.69
CA ALA A 110 -23.44 9.39 -11.09
C ALA A 110 -24.14 9.53 -9.73
N LEU A 111 -25.40 9.09 -9.64
CA LEU A 111 -26.16 9.05 -8.39
C LEU A 111 -25.46 8.16 -7.35
N TRP A 112 -25.01 6.98 -7.74
CA TRP A 112 -24.28 6.06 -6.87
C TRP A 112 -22.99 6.67 -6.35
N MET A 113 -22.15 7.23 -7.23
CA MET A 113 -20.92 7.89 -6.82
C MET A 113 -21.18 9.03 -5.83
N TYR A 114 -22.23 9.82 -6.06
CA TYR A 114 -22.64 10.87 -5.14
C TYR A 114 -23.01 10.31 -3.77
N PHE A 115 -23.93 9.33 -3.70
CA PHE A 115 -24.35 8.75 -2.42
C PHE A 115 -23.24 8.00 -1.69
N SER A 116 -22.42 7.23 -2.41
CA SER A 116 -21.36 6.44 -1.79
C SER A 116 -20.31 7.36 -1.15
N HIS A 117 -20.07 8.54 -1.71
CA HIS A 117 -19.14 9.53 -1.18
C HIS A 117 -19.80 10.57 -0.26
N LEU A 118 -21.14 10.65 -0.24
CA LEU A 118 -21.90 11.50 0.68
C LEU A 118 -21.80 10.99 2.11
N ILE A 119 -21.76 9.67 2.31
CA ILE A 119 -21.63 9.05 3.64
C ILE A 119 -20.14 9.05 4.01
N PRO A 120 -19.71 9.96 4.89
CA PRO A 120 -18.31 10.14 5.22
C PRO A 120 -17.97 9.28 6.44
N VAL A 121 -18.61 8.14 6.64
CA VAL A 121 -18.33 7.25 7.77
C VAL A 121 -18.43 5.83 7.27
N ARG A 122 -17.29 5.15 7.21
CA ARG A 122 -17.21 3.77 6.73
C ARG A 122 -16.53 2.90 7.78
N PHE A 123 -17.25 1.85 8.17
CA PHE A 123 -16.85 0.96 9.25
C PHE A 123 -15.95 -0.19 8.80
N ILE A 124 -16.21 -0.75 7.62
CA ILE A 124 -15.48 -1.92 7.12
C ILE A 124 -15.18 -1.69 5.64
N LEU A 125 -13.92 -1.87 5.29
CA LEU A 125 -13.36 -1.58 3.98
C LEU A 125 -12.40 -2.72 3.62
N PRO A 126 -12.87 -3.74 2.88
CA PRO A 126 -12.07 -4.93 2.56
C PRO A 126 -10.79 -4.59 1.80
N ILE A 127 -10.88 -3.67 0.85
CA ILE A 127 -9.75 -3.13 0.09
C ILE A 127 -10.04 -1.64 -0.09
N THR A 128 -9.06 -0.78 0.13
CA THR A 128 -9.17 0.66 -0.09
C THR A 128 -7.89 1.18 -0.69
N LEU A 129 -8.03 1.90 -1.81
CA LEU A 129 -6.95 2.62 -2.46
C LEU A 129 -7.02 4.08 -2.02
N ILE A 130 -5.88 4.65 -1.69
CA ILE A 130 -5.78 5.99 -1.11
C ILE A 130 -4.73 6.76 -1.93
N GLY A 131 -5.12 7.86 -2.56
CA GLY A 131 -4.18 8.81 -3.16
C GLY A 131 -3.97 9.97 -2.21
N ILE A 132 -2.80 10.07 -1.57
CA ILE A 132 -2.47 11.12 -0.60
C ILE A 132 -1.75 12.26 -1.32
N ASN A 133 -2.34 13.45 -1.30
CA ASN A 133 -1.75 14.66 -1.87
C ASN A 133 -1.02 15.47 -0.80
N LYS A 134 -1.66 15.65 0.37
CA LYS A 134 -1.07 16.35 1.54
C LYS A 134 -1.39 15.59 2.81
N GLY A 135 -0.45 15.58 3.77
CA GLY A 135 -0.59 14.83 5.02
C GLY A 135 -0.15 13.37 4.87
N GLY A 136 -0.70 12.48 5.69
CA GLY A 136 -0.26 11.10 5.70
C GLY A 136 -1.01 10.16 6.62
N ILE A 137 -0.71 8.87 6.45
CA ILE A 137 -1.25 7.77 7.23
C ILE A 137 -0.12 7.14 8.02
N THR A 138 -0.27 7.11 9.33
CA THR A 138 0.60 6.39 10.25
C THR A 138 -0.02 5.04 10.55
N THR A 139 0.78 3.99 10.44
CA THR A 139 0.40 2.62 10.78
C THR A 139 1.30 2.10 11.89
N MET A 140 0.71 1.49 12.91
CA MET A 140 1.42 0.93 14.05
C MET A 140 1.06 -0.56 14.17
N GLY A 141 2.00 -1.45 13.92
CA GLY A 141 1.72 -2.89 13.80
C GLY A 141 2.97 -3.74 13.93
N LEU A 142 2.94 -4.94 13.34
CA LEU A 142 4.02 -5.93 13.47
C LEU A 142 5.36 -5.46 12.89
N LYS A 143 5.36 -4.51 11.95
CA LYS A 143 6.57 -3.89 11.40
C LYS A 143 6.94 -2.57 12.11
N GLY A 144 6.44 -2.37 13.32
CA GLY A 144 6.62 -1.15 14.11
C GLY A 144 5.73 -0.01 13.61
N VAL A 145 6.22 1.22 13.81
CA VAL A 145 5.56 2.45 13.34
C VAL A 145 6.07 2.79 11.94
N GLN A 146 5.16 2.91 10.98
CA GLN A 146 5.44 3.21 9.59
C GLN A 146 4.53 4.32 9.13
N LYS A 147 5.03 5.23 8.30
CA LYS A 147 4.26 6.38 7.79
C LYS A 147 4.23 6.38 6.27
N ILE A 148 3.05 6.63 5.72
CA ILE A 148 2.75 6.80 4.29
C ILE A 148 2.42 8.28 4.12
N GLU A 149 3.31 9.07 3.53
CA GLU A 149 3.15 10.53 3.44
C GLU A 149 3.43 11.01 2.03
N GLY A 150 2.58 11.89 1.52
CA GLY A 150 2.90 12.67 0.32
C GLY A 150 4.03 13.64 0.64
N ARG A 151 5.07 13.68 -0.20
CA ARG A 151 6.10 14.74 -0.16
C ARG A 151 5.59 15.94 -0.94
N GLU A 152 6.12 17.14 -0.66
CA GLU A 152 5.79 18.32 -1.45
C GLU A 152 6.11 18.04 -2.94
N ASN A 153 5.08 18.05 -3.78
CA ASN A 153 5.05 17.74 -5.22
C ASN A 153 5.02 16.26 -5.63
N GLU A 154 4.88 15.30 -4.71
CA GLU A 154 4.72 13.88 -5.05
C GLU A 154 3.49 13.27 -4.34
N SER A 155 2.45 12.96 -5.13
CA SER A 155 1.31 12.20 -4.64
C SER A 155 1.72 10.76 -4.37
N VAL A 156 1.50 10.27 -3.15
CA VAL A 156 1.79 8.89 -2.78
C VAL A 156 0.49 8.10 -2.76
N SER A 157 0.49 6.92 -3.39
CA SER A 157 -0.66 6.02 -3.32
C SER A 157 -0.46 5.00 -2.22
N GLY A 158 -1.43 4.84 -1.33
CA GLY A 158 -1.49 3.78 -0.33
C GLY A 158 -2.58 2.77 -0.66
N MET A 159 -2.46 1.56 -0.11
CA MET A 159 -3.52 0.56 -0.14
C MET A 159 -3.67 -0.07 1.25
N LEU A 160 -4.91 -0.10 1.75
CA LEU A 160 -5.26 -0.79 2.99
C LEU A 160 -6.12 -2.01 2.68
N ILE A 161 -5.79 -3.16 3.26
CA ILE A 161 -6.54 -4.40 3.11
C ILE A 161 -7.08 -4.83 4.47
N GLY A 162 -8.39 -5.10 4.51
CA GLY A 162 -9.12 -5.48 5.71
C GLY A 162 -9.21 -4.35 6.72
N PHE A 163 -9.40 -3.12 6.25
CA PHE A 163 -9.56 -1.98 7.15
C PHE A 163 -10.91 -2.04 7.85
N SER A 164 -10.91 -1.80 9.16
CA SER A 164 -12.09 -1.66 9.99
C SER A 164 -11.89 -0.45 10.92
N GLY A 165 -12.80 0.53 10.87
CA GLY A 165 -12.60 1.77 11.61
C GLY A 165 -13.55 2.88 11.20
N ILE A 166 -13.09 4.11 11.24
CA ILE A 166 -13.83 5.29 10.83
C ILE A 166 -12.97 5.97 9.77
N VAL A 167 -13.51 6.10 8.57
CA VAL A 167 -12.98 7.00 7.55
C VAL A 167 -13.97 8.12 7.35
N VAL A 168 -13.54 9.34 7.66
CA VAL A 168 -14.23 10.59 7.36
C VAL A 168 -13.59 11.23 6.16
N ASN A 169 -14.37 11.40 5.09
CA ASN A 169 -13.95 12.12 3.90
C ASN A 169 -14.98 13.21 3.62
N VAL A 170 -14.54 14.46 3.60
CA VAL A 170 -15.43 15.60 3.35
C VAL A 170 -15.11 16.15 1.97
N PHE A 171 -16.00 15.94 1.01
CA PHE A 171 -15.91 16.61 -0.29
C PHE A 171 -16.26 18.08 -0.11
N LEU A 172 -15.25 18.93 -0.09
CA LEU A 172 -15.45 20.38 -0.18
C LEU A 172 -15.55 20.74 -1.66
N LEU A 173 -16.69 21.30 -2.05
CA LEU A 173 -16.86 21.88 -3.38
C LEU A 173 -15.77 22.95 -3.59
N PRO A 174 -15.13 22.99 -4.78
CA PRO A 174 -14.05 23.92 -5.04
C PRO A 174 -14.55 25.35 -4.86
N LYS A 175 -13.94 26.08 -3.93
CA LYS A 175 -14.19 27.51 -3.73
C LYS A 175 -13.07 28.27 -4.45
N ASN A 176 -13.35 28.78 -5.64
CA ASN A 176 -12.46 29.59 -6.51
C ASN A 176 -11.05 29.02 -6.73
N ASP A 177 -10.80 28.50 -7.94
CA ASP A 177 -9.47 28.27 -8.54
C ASP A 177 -8.45 27.44 -7.73
N ARG A 178 -8.88 26.75 -6.68
CA ARG A 178 -8.04 25.82 -5.92
C ARG A 178 -8.36 24.39 -6.30
N GLU A 179 -7.29 23.61 -6.46
CA GLU A 179 -7.31 22.15 -6.61
C GLU A 179 -8.31 21.56 -5.60
N MET A 180 -9.08 20.57 -6.07
CA MET A 180 -10.12 19.92 -5.30
C MET A 180 -9.52 19.29 -4.04
N SER A 181 -9.73 19.92 -2.88
CA SER A 181 -9.29 19.39 -1.59
C SER A 181 -10.35 18.43 -1.04
N ALA A 182 -9.93 17.20 -0.79
CA ALA A 182 -10.70 16.15 -0.13
C ALA A 182 -10.09 15.89 1.26
N PRO A 183 -10.34 16.77 2.24
CA PRO A 183 -9.86 16.54 3.60
C PRO A 183 -10.39 15.22 4.15
N PHE A 184 -9.48 14.43 4.68
CA PHE A 184 -9.79 13.14 5.26
C PHE A 184 -9.26 13.02 6.68
N PHE A 185 -9.95 12.16 7.43
CA PHE A 185 -9.49 11.62 8.69
C PHE A 185 -9.77 10.11 8.67
N CYS A 186 -8.79 9.30 9.04
CA CYS A 186 -9.01 7.87 9.23
C CYS A 186 -8.45 7.39 10.56
N LEU A 187 -9.20 6.51 11.22
CA LEU A 187 -8.80 5.87 12.46
C LEU A 187 -9.39 4.46 12.50
N GLY A 188 -8.56 3.44 12.71
CA GLY A 188 -9.03 2.06 12.69
C GLY A 188 -7.92 1.03 12.81
N THR A 189 -8.24 -0.20 12.43
CA THR A 189 -7.30 -1.31 12.28
C THR A 189 -7.29 -1.79 10.84
N SER A 190 -6.18 -2.35 10.39
CA SER A 190 -6.04 -2.93 9.05
C SER A 190 -5.17 -4.18 9.12
N ILE A 191 -5.51 -5.20 8.33
CA ILE A 191 -4.72 -6.43 8.25
C ILE A 191 -3.41 -6.15 7.55
N MET A 192 -3.43 -5.37 6.46
CA MET A 192 -2.22 -4.98 5.73
C MET A 192 -2.29 -3.53 5.27
N ALA A 193 -1.12 -2.91 5.19
CA ALA A 193 -0.94 -1.57 4.64
C ALA A 193 0.24 -1.57 3.65
N TYR A 194 0.00 -1.06 2.45
CA TYR A 194 0.96 -0.96 1.36
C TYR A 194 1.11 0.49 0.92
N GLU A 195 2.28 0.83 0.40
CA GLU A 195 2.60 2.11 -0.23
C GLU A 195 3.10 1.84 -1.65
N LYS A 196 2.55 2.53 -2.64
CA LYS A 196 3.09 2.58 -3.98
C LYS A 196 4.26 3.56 -4.02
N VAL A 197 5.45 3.04 -4.33
CA VAL A 197 6.62 3.87 -4.60
C VAL A 197 6.55 4.23 -6.09
N ASN A 198 6.41 5.52 -6.39
CA ASN A 198 6.53 6.02 -7.76
C ASN A 198 7.99 6.18 -8.15
#